data_AF-A0A349X0F8-F1
#
_entry.id   AF-A0A349X0F8-F1
#
_cell.length_a   1.000
_cell.length_b   1.000
_cell.length_c   1.000
_cell.angle_alpha   90.00
_cell.angle_beta   90.00
_cell.angle_gamma   90.00
#
_symmetry.space_group_name_H-M   'P 1'
#
loop_
_entity.id
_entity.type
_entity.pdbx_description
1 polymer ?
#
loop_
_entity_poly.entity_id
_entity_poly.type
_entity_poly.pdbx_seq_one_letter_code
_entity_poly.pdbx_strand_id
1 'polypeptide(L)'
;MNPETEHAAEQQAEIESLRKKIEALDPSDEEAFLKIIEVIKRRSVILDSTEFKRVKELIRGEGQLIPPELDLAFLDQTQFQIYLNKNVFPEESLGEILEHEATELIHVVRATKGAKPDKQNWREAHQAALIREYRLAKQNGQLEEHHAWILGYLEKMKEGVYVNPEIAVMIDRQIHERTEAVEQILKEFNKPNSPP
;
A
#
# COMPACT_ATOMS: atom_id res chain seq x y z
N MET A 1 -2.20 37.07 10.81
CA MET A 1 -2.44 35.64 11.03
C MET A 1 -1.08 34.96 11.22
N ASN A 2 -1.01 33.88 11.99
CA ASN A 2 0.25 33.14 12.20
C ASN A 2 0.51 32.28 10.94
N PRO A 3 1.68 32.37 10.28
CA PRO A 3 2.03 31.57 9.10
C PRO A 3 1.84 30.06 9.31
N GLU A 4 2.05 29.56 10.52
CA GLU A 4 1.84 28.14 10.85
C GLU A 4 0.36 27.73 10.79
N THR A 5 -0.55 28.67 11.11
CA THR A 5 -2.00 28.45 11.06
C THR A 5 -2.53 28.51 9.63
N GLU A 6 -1.95 29.38 8.79
CA GLU A 6 -2.29 29.44 7.35
C GLU A 6 -1.83 28.15 6.64
N HIS A 7 -0.61 27.68 6.92
CA HIS A 7 -0.09 26.46 6.33
C HIS A 7 -0.90 25.22 6.73
N ALA A 8 -1.30 25.10 8.01
CA ALA A 8 -2.15 24.00 8.48
C ALA A 8 -3.55 24.02 7.83
N ALA A 9 -4.12 25.21 7.61
CA ALA A 9 -5.43 25.34 6.96
C ALA A 9 -5.38 24.98 5.47
N GLU A 10 -4.30 25.35 4.76
CA GLU A 10 -4.05 24.97 3.37
C GLU A 10 -3.90 23.45 3.22
N GLN A 11 -3.08 22.82 4.07
CA GLN A 11 -2.93 21.37 4.08
C GLN A 11 -4.27 20.66 4.32
N GLN A 12 -5.08 21.15 5.28
CA GLN A 12 -6.38 20.57 5.56
C GLN A 12 -7.35 20.69 4.37
N ALA A 13 -7.32 21.82 3.66
CA ALA A 13 -8.14 22.03 2.46
C ALA A 13 -7.73 21.10 1.30
N GLU A 14 -6.42 20.86 1.12
CA GLU A 14 -5.92 19.89 0.15
C GLU A 14 -6.37 18.46 0.47
N ILE A 15 -6.26 18.06 1.74
CA ILE A 15 -6.72 16.75 2.23
C ILE A 15 -8.21 16.56 1.97
N GLU A 16 -9.03 17.56 2.27
CA GLU A 16 -10.46 17.50 2.03
C GLU A 16 -10.79 17.44 0.53
N SER A 17 -10.05 18.18 -0.30
CA SER A 17 -10.17 18.11 -1.76
C SER A 17 -9.84 16.71 -2.29
N LEU A 18 -8.74 16.11 -1.81
CA LEU A 18 -8.33 14.77 -2.20
C LEU A 18 -9.35 13.72 -1.77
N ARG A 19 -9.88 13.82 -0.55
CA ARG A 19 -10.97 12.96 -0.05
C ARG A 19 -12.17 12.98 -0.99
N LYS A 20 -12.66 14.17 -1.35
CA LYS A 20 -13.81 14.34 -2.25
C LYS A 20 -13.55 13.73 -3.63
N LYS A 21 -12.33 13.89 -4.16
CA LYS A 21 -11.94 13.28 -5.44
C LYS A 21 -11.94 11.75 -5.37
N ILE A 22 -11.40 11.18 -4.30
CA ILE A 22 -11.38 9.73 -4.08
C ILE A 22 -12.82 9.20 -3.95
N GLU A 23 -13.65 9.81 -3.12
CA GLU A 23 -15.05 9.38 -2.91
C GLU A 23 -15.92 9.48 -4.18
N ALA A 24 -15.67 10.47 -5.03
CA ALA A 24 -16.39 10.68 -6.29
C ALA A 24 -15.78 9.92 -7.48
N LEU A 25 -14.65 9.23 -7.31
CA LEU A 25 -13.96 8.53 -8.38
C LEU A 25 -14.85 7.46 -8.99
N ASP A 26 -14.95 7.43 -10.32
CA ASP A 26 -15.59 6.33 -11.07
C ASP A 26 -14.63 5.12 -11.09
N PRO A 27 -15.07 3.90 -10.71
CA PRO A 27 -14.21 2.71 -10.77
C PRO A 27 -13.67 2.38 -12.17
N SER A 28 -14.30 2.89 -13.24
CA SER A 28 -13.88 2.67 -14.62
C SER A 28 -12.94 3.74 -15.17
N ASP A 29 -12.76 4.86 -14.45
CA ASP A 29 -11.88 5.96 -14.86
C ASP A 29 -10.45 5.73 -14.37
N GLU A 30 -9.71 4.93 -15.14
CA GLU A 30 -8.31 4.59 -14.87
C GLU A 30 -7.41 5.83 -14.89
N GLU A 31 -7.69 6.82 -15.73
CA GLU A 31 -6.86 8.03 -15.81
C GLU A 31 -6.97 8.88 -14.53
N ALA A 32 -8.20 9.08 -14.04
CA ALA A 32 -8.42 9.77 -12.78
C ALA A 32 -7.83 8.99 -11.59
N PHE A 33 -7.95 7.66 -11.62
CA PHE A 33 -7.36 6.78 -10.61
C PHE A 33 -5.83 6.95 -10.54
N LEU A 34 -5.14 6.88 -11.68
CA LEU A 34 -3.69 7.07 -11.77
C LEU A 34 -3.26 8.46 -11.31
N LYS A 35 -4.01 9.52 -11.65
CA LYS A 35 -3.72 10.88 -11.17
C LYS A 35 -3.77 10.98 -9.65
N ILE A 36 -4.71 10.29 -9.01
CA ILE A 36 -4.82 10.26 -7.54
C ILE A 36 -3.66 9.46 -6.94
N ILE A 37 -3.31 8.32 -7.52
CA ILE A 37 -2.12 7.55 -7.11
C ILE A 37 -0.88 8.44 -7.10
N GLU A 38 -0.62 9.17 -8.18
CA GLU A 38 0.54 10.05 -8.29
C GLU A 38 0.57 11.13 -7.19
N VAL A 39 -0.59 11.68 -6.83
CA VAL A 39 -0.70 12.63 -5.71
C VAL A 39 -0.31 11.96 -4.39
N ILE A 40 -0.82 10.76 -4.11
CA ILE A 40 -0.53 10.03 -2.86
C ILE A 40 0.97 9.64 -2.82
N LYS A 41 1.53 9.13 -3.92
CA LYS A 41 2.95 8.76 -4.02
C LYS A 41 3.86 9.94 -3.71
N ARG A 42 3.57 11.13 -4.24
CA ARG A 42 4.35 12.35 -3.95
C ARG A 42 4.26 12.82 -2.50
N ARG A 43 3.21 12.42 -1.79
CA ARG A 43 3.03 12.73 -0.35
C ARG A 43 3.66 11.66 0.55
N SER A 44 4.06 10.52 0.00
CA SER A 44 4.65 9.43 0.78
C SER A 44 5.95 9.85 1.47
N VAL A 45 6.22 9.25 2.63
CA VAL A 45 7.38 9.57 3.46
C VAL A 45 8.18 8.31 3.68
N ILE A 46 9.46 8.39 3.32
CA ILE A 46 10.42 7.31 3.51
C ILE A 46 11.20 7.60 4.79
N LEU A 47 11.08 6.72 5.77
CA LEU A 47 11.66 6.87 7.11
C LEU A 47 12.68 5.76 7.37
N ASP A 48 13.67 6.03 8.21
CA ASP A 48 14.43 4.94 8.83
C ASP A 48 13.57 4.20 9.88
N SER A 49 13.99 3.01 10.30
CA SER A 49 13.21 2.18 11.23
C SER A 49 12.92 2.88 12.57
N THR A 50 13.82 3.74 13.05
CA THR A 50 13.63 4.44 14.33
C THR A 50 12.54 5.49 14.20
N GLU A 51 12.60 6.29 13.14
CA GLU A 51 11.58 7.30 12.85
C GLU A 51 10.25 6.65 12.49
N PHE A 52 10.27 5.59 11.67
CA PHE A 52 9.09 4.84 11.26
C PHE A 52 8.31 4.32 12.47
N LYS A 53 9.00 3.68 13.43
CA LYS A 53 8.40 3.23 14.68
C LYS A 53 7.75 4.39 15.44
N ARG A 54 8.50 5.47 15.66
CA ARG A 54 8.04 6.65 16.40
C ARG A 54 6.77 7.25 15.78
N VAL A 55 6.76 7.42 14.45
CA VAL A 55 5.60 7.98 13.74
C VAL A 55 4.43 6.99 13.76
N LYS A 56 4.68 5.70 13.57
CA LYS A 56 3.63 4.67 13.65
C LYS A 56 2.97 4.63 15.02
N GLU A 57 3.73 4.66 16.10
CA GLU A 57 3.22 4.68 17.47
C GLU A 57 2.42 5.98 17.75
N LEU A 58 2.86 7.13 17.22
CA LEU A 58 2.13 8.38 17.33
C LEU A 58 0.77 8.35 16.62
N ILE A 59 0.70 7.74 15.43
CA ILE A 59 -0.51 7.73 14.58
C ILE A 59 -1.45 6.58 14.95
N ARG A 60 -0.92 5.39 15.21
CA ARG A 60 -1.69 4.15 15.43
C ARG A 60 -1.79 3.73 16.89
N GLY A 61 -0.98 4.33 17.77
CA GLY A 61 -0.83 3.93 19.17
C GLY A 61 0.18 2.79 19.37
N GLU A 62 0.57 2.58 20.62
CA GLU A 62 1.44 1.46 21.03
C GLU A 62 0.71 0.11 20.97
N GLY A 63 1.45 -1.01 21.07
CA GLY A 63 0.89 -2.36 21.16
C GLY A 63 0.31 -2.90 19.85
N GLN A 64 0.80 -2.42 18.71
CA GLN A 64 0.42 -2.94 17.39
C GLN A 64 0.78 -4.43 17.26
N LEU A 65 -0.07 -5.16 16.53
CA LEU A 65 0.09 -6.60 16.35
C LEU A 65 1.39 -6.95 15.62
N ILE A 66 1.71 -6.22 14.54
CA ILE A 66 2.98 -6.37 13.81
C ILE A 66 4.02 -5.44 14.46
N PRO A 67 5.18 -5.95 14.92
CA PRO A 67 6.28 -5.13 15.40
C PRO A 67 6.67 -4.09 14.35
N PRO A 68 6.78 -2.79 14.69
CA PRO A 68 7.09 -1.73 13.71
C PRO A 68 8.37 -1.97 12.91
N GLU A 69 9.37 -2.61 13.52
CA GLU A 69 10.67 -2.90 12.91
C GLU A 69 10.55 -3.90 11.74
N LEU A 70 9.50 -4.71 11.76
CA LEU A 70 9.19 -5.72 10.75
C LEU A 70 8.09 -5.25 9.80
N ASP A 71 7.60 -4.02 9.92
CA ASP A 71 6.55 -3.52 9.06
C ASP A 71 7.15 -2.71 7.91
N LEU A 72 6.64 -2.96 6.70
CA LEU A 72 7.17 -2.38 5.47
C LEU A 72 6.61 -0.97 5.26
N ALA A 73 5.30 -0.81 5.45
CA ALA A 73 4.62 0.46 5.33
C ALA A 73 3.38 0.50 6.22
N PHE A 74 2.92 1.71 6.55
CA PHE A 74 1.57 1.89 7.06
C PHE A 74 0.91 3.10 6.41
N LEU A 75 -0.41 2.99 6.26
CA LEU A 75 -1.25 4.02 5.66
C LEU A 75 -1.80 4.97 6.73
N ASP A 76 -1.80 6.27 6.49
CA ASP A 76 -2.60 7.24 7.23
C ASP A 76 -3.77 7.72 6.37
N GLN A 77 -4.97 7.23 6.70
CA GLN A 77 -6.21 7.55 5.97
C GLN A 77 -6.73 8.97 6.25
N THR A 78 -6.24 9.60 7.32
CA THR A 78 -6.63 10.97 7.65
C THR A 78 -5.84 11.95 6.80
N GLN A 79 -4.55 11.68 6.59
CA GLN A 79 -3.62 12.52 5.83
C GLN A 79 -3.37 12.06 4.39
N PHE A 80 -3.99 10.95 3.96
CA PHE A 80 -3.76 10.32 2.65
C PHE A 80 -2.28 10.12 2.36
N GLN A 81 -1.57 9.58 3.35
CA GLN A 81 -0.12 9.50 3.36
C GLN A 81 0.31 8.06 3.59
N ILE A 82 1.37 7.66 2.89
CA ILE A 82 2.03 6.37 3.06
C ILE A 82 3.35 6.62 3.76
N TYR A 83 3.60 5.90 4.84
CA TYR A 83 4.89 5.90 5.51
C TYR A 83 5.58 4.59 5.19
N LEU A 84 6.82 4.63 4.71
CA LEU A 84 7.59 3.45 4.34
C LEU A 84 8.85 3.34 5.19
N ASN A 85 9.18 2.11 5.58
CA ASN A 85 10.39 1.79 6.33
C ASN A 85 11.51 1.43 5.35
N LYS A 86 12.46 2.35 5.11
CA LYS A 86 13.52 2.21 4.10
C LYS A 86 14.48 1.06 4.35
N ASN A 87 14.49 0.51 5.56
CA ASN A 87 15.40 -0.56 5.95
C ASN A 87 14.89 -1.95 5.56
N VAL A 88 13.67 -2.06 5.02
CA VAL A 88 13.00 -3.35 4.83
C VAL A 88 12.80 -3.73 3.36
N PHE A 89 12.91 -2.76 2.45
CA PHE A 89 12.74 -2.97 1.02
C PHE A 89 13.96 -2.51 0.20
N PRO A 90 14.24 -3.16 -0.94
CA PRO A 90 15.24 -2.71 -1.90
C PRO A 90 14.70 -1.51 -2.69
N GLU A 91 15.57 -0.56 -3.02
CA GLU A 91 15.17 0.68 -3.72
C GLU A 91 14.48 0.39 -5.05
N GLU A 92 14.87 -0.69 -5.71
CA GLU A 92 14.32 -1.16 -6.98
C GLU A 92 12.84 -1.59 -6.91
N SER A 93 12.33 -1.92 -5.71
CA SER A 93 10.92 -2.30 -5.47
C SER A 93 10.06 -1.15 -4.96
N LEU A 94 10.63 0.05 -4.76
CA LEU A 94 9.92 1.19 -4.20
C LEU A 94 8.68 1.56 -5.03
N GLY A 95 8.78 1.50 -6.37
CA GLY A 95 7.71 1.87 -7.28
C GLY A 95 6.47 0.96 -7.12
N GLU A 96 6.71 -0.35 -7.04
CA GLU A 96 5.71 -1.40 -6.89
C GLU A 96 5.06 -1.32 -5.51
N ILE A 97 5.85 -1.14 -4.45
CA ILE A 97 5.34 -0.96 -3.09
C ILE A 97 4.42 0.26 -3.02
N LEU A 98 4.88 1.40 -3.56
CA LEU A 98 4.08 2.62 -3.58
C LEU A 98 2.79 2.46 -4.40
N GLU A 99 2.83 1.72 -5.50
CA GLU A 99 1.62 1.39 -6.28
C GLU A 99 0.64 0.56 -5.45
N HIS A 100 1.13 -0.46 -4.72
CA HIS A 100 0.32 -1.30 -3.85
C HIS A 100 -0.36 -0.46 -2.75
N GLU A 101 0.45 0.22 -1.94
CA GLU A 101 -0.02 0.98 -0.77
C GLU A 101 -0.98 2.12 -1.16
N ALA A 102 -0.69 2.83 -2.26
CA ALA A 102 -1.57 3.89 -2.77
C ALA A 102 -2.90 3.31 -3.29
N THR A 103 -2.85 2.17 -3.98
CA THR A 103 -4.06 1.48 -4.44
C THR A 103 -4.93 1.06 -3.25
N GLU A 104 -4.34 0.41 -2.24
CA GLU A 104 -5.09 -0.01 -1.05
C GLU A 104 -5.76 1.18 -0.36
N LEU A 105 -5.03 2.27 -0.17
CA LEU A 105 -5.55 3.49 0.46
C LEU A 105 -6.75 4.07 -0.30
N ILE A 106 -6.67 4.19 -1.62
CA ILE A 106 -7.77 4.70 -2.45
C ILE A 106 -8.98 3.77 -2.33
N HIS A 107 -8.79 2.45 -2.46
CA HIS A 107 -9.87 1.48 -2.41
C HIS A 107 -10.57 1.46 -1.04
N VAL A 108 -9.80 1.51 0.05
CA VAL A 108 -10.35 1.53 1.41
C VAL A 108 -11.15 2.80 1.67
N VAL A 109 -10.62 3.98 1.29
CA VAL A 109 -11.33 5.24 1.50
C VAL A 109 -12.60 5.30 0.67
N ARG A 110 -12.58 4.79 -0.57
CA ARG A 110 -13.79 4.69 -1.42
C ARG A 110 -14.85 3.78 -0.83
N ALA A 111 -14.46 2.59 -0.38
CA ALA A 111 -15.37 1.60 0.19
C ALA A 111 -16.04 2.12 1.47
N THR A 112 -15.30 2.89 2.27
CA THR A 112 -15.75 3.35 3.60
C THR A 112 -16.38 4.74 3.60
N LYS A 113 -16.10 5.59 2.60
CA LYS A 113 -16.48 7.01 2.59
C LYS A 113 -16.09 7.73 3.90
N GLY A 114 -14.91 7.39 4.42
CA GLY A 114 -14.39 7.93 5.68
C GLY A 114 -14.83 7.21 6.96
N ALA A 115 -15.66 6.17 6.87
CA ALA A 115 -15.96 5.30 8.02
C ALA A 115 -14.76 4.40 8.38
N LYS A 116 -14.81 3.77 9.56
CA LYS A 116 -13.78 2.78 9.95
C LYS A 116 -13.90 1.53 9.07
N PRO A 117 -12.85 1.13 8.33
CA PRO A 117 -12.89 -0.07 7.49
C PRO A 117 -13.00 -1.34 8.33
N ASP A 118 -13.76 -2.30 7.82
CA ASP A 118 -13.81 -3.67 8.33
C ASP A 118 -12.78 -4.57 7.63
N LYS A 119 -12.70 -5.84 8.06
CA LYS A 119 -11.75 -6.81 7.49
C LYS A 119 -12.02 -7.10 6.00
N GLN A 120 -13.26 -6.99 5.55
CA GLN A 120 -13.62 -7.27 4.16
C GLN A 120 -13.17 -6.12 3.25
N ASN A 121 -13.37 -4.86 3.69
CA ASN A 121 -12.87 -3.69 2.95
C ASN A 121 -11.36 -3.78 2.70
N TRP A 122 -10.60 -4.18 3.72
CA TRP A 122 -9.15 -4.36 3.58
C TRP A 122 -8.78 -5.48 2.62
N ARG A 123 -9.50 -6.61 2.63
CA ARG A 123 -9.22 -7.73 1.73
C ARG A 123 -9.47 -7.38 0.27
N GLU A 124 -10.57 -6.71 -0.02
CA GLU A 124 -10.91 -6.31 -1.40
C GLU A 124 -9.92 -5.27 -1.93
N ALA A 125 -9.55 -4.30 -1.09
CA ALA A 125 -8.52 -3.32 -1.42
C ALA A 125 -7.16 -3.98 -1.66
N HIS A 126 -6.77 -4.93 -0.81
CA HIS A 126 -5.54 -5.70 -0.94
C HIS A 126 -5.46 -6.44 -2.26
N GLN A 127 -6.52 -7.16 -2.64
CA GLN A 127 -6.55 -7.91 -3.90
C GLN A 127 -6.41 -6.97 -5.11
N ALA A 128 -7.09 -5.82 -5.11
CA ALA A 128 -6.97 -4.84 -6.18
C ALA A 128 -5.53 -4.29 -6.28
N ALA A 129 -4.91 -4.01 -5.15
CA ALA A 129 -3.53 -3.54 -5.05
C ALA A 129 -2.51 -4.56 -5.54
N LEU A 130 -2.64 -5.83 -5.15
CA LEU A 130 -1.77 -6.91 -5.62
C LEU A 130 -1.76 -6.98 -7.14
N ILE A 131 -2.94 -6.97 -7.78
CA ILE A 131 -3.01 -7.08 -9.24
C ILE A 131 -2.33 -5.88 -9.93
N ARG A 132 -2.40 -4.68 -9.37
CA ARG A 132 -1.72 -3.50 -9.92
C ARG A 132 -0.22 -3.52 -9.68
N GLU A 133 0.21 -3.83 -8.46
CA GLU A 133 1.62 -4.00 -8.07
C GLU A 133 2.34 -4.96 -9.03
N TYR A 134 1.78 -6.16 -9.21
CA TYR A 134 2.38 -7.19 -10.04
C TYR A 134 2.29 -6.88 -11.54
N ARG A 135 1.25 -6.17 -11.99
CA ARG A 135 1.18 -5.69 -13.37
C ARG A 135 2.26 -4.64 -13.64
N LEU A 136 2.50 -3.72 -12.70
CA LEU A 136 3.57 -2.73 -12.79
C LEU A 136 4.94 -3.42 -12.82
N ALA A 137 5.19 -4.34 -11.89
CA ALA A 137 6.42 -5.12 -11.86
C ALA A 137 6.67 -5.86 -13.19
N LYS A 138 5.61 -6.41 -13.81
CA LYS A 138 5.70 -7.05 -15.13
C LYS A 138 6.02 -6.05 -16.25
N GLN A 139 5.41 -4.87 -16.25
CA GLN A 139 5.68 -3.82 -17.23
C GLN A 139 7.13 -3.30 -17.13
N ASN A 140 7.67 -3.25 -15.91
CA ASN A 140 9.05 -2.83 -15.64
C ASN A 140 10.08 -3.94 -15.89
N GLY A 141 9.64 -5.17 -16.20
CA GLY A 141 10.54 -6.32 -16.38
C GLY A 141 11.11 -6.88 -15.08
N GLN A 142 10.54 -6.52 -13.92
CA GLN A 142 11.02 -6.87 -12.58
C GLN A 142 10.15 -7.93 -11.86
N LEU A 143 9.14 -8.49 -12.54
CA LEU A 143 8.15 -9.39 -11.93
C LEU A 143 8.76 -10.50 -11.07
N GLU A 144 9.75 -11.21 -11.60
CA GLU A 144 10.36 -12.36 -10.92
C GLU A 144 11.18 -11.92 -9.70
N GLU A 145 12.00 -10.88 -9.85
CA GLU A 145 12.85 -10.33 -8.79
C GLU A 145 12.00 -9.76 -7.65
N HIS A 146 10.98 -8.97 -8.01
CA HIS A 146 10.05 -8.38 -7.06
C HIS A 146 9.25 -9.44 -6.28
N HIS A 147 8.75 -10.46 -6.98
CA HIS A 147 8.03 -11.57 -6.34
C HIS A 147 8.92 -12.36 -5.38
N ALA A 148 10.13 -12.72 -5.83
CA ALA A 148 11.07 -13.48 -5.01
C ALA A 148 11.44 -12.69 -3.74
N TRP A 149 11.67 -11.38 -3.88
CA TRP A 149 11.97 -10.52 -2.74
C TRP A 149 10.80 -10.46 -1.75
N ILE A 150 9.58 -10.14 -2.19
CA ILE A 150 8.46 -9.95 -1.26
C ILE A 150 8.09 -11.25 -0.54
N LEU A 151 8.18 -12.41 -1.21
CA LEU A 151 7.98 -13.70 -0.54
C LEU A 151 9.08 -13.98 0.48
N GLY A 152 10.35 -13.75 0.14
CA GLY A 152 11.45 -13.90 1.08
C GLY A 152 11.34 -12.97 2.29
N TYR A 153 10.84 -11.74 2.09
CA TYR A 153 10.53 -10.80 3.16
C TYR A 153 9.41 -11.31 4.07
N LEU A 154 8.30 -11.78 3.50
CA LEU A 154 7.17 -12.31 4.27
C LEU A 154 7.57 -13.54 5.10
N GLU A 155 8.35 -14.46 4.54
CA GLU A 155 8.87 -15.61 5.28
C GLU A 155 9.78 -15.17 6.45
N LYS A 156 10.66 -14.19 6.23
CA LYS A 156 11.49 -13.62 7.31
C LYS A 156 10.64 -12.92 8.39
N MET A 157 9.58 -12.22 7.99
CA MET A 157 8.63 -11.63 8.93
C MET A 157 7.96 -12.70 9.77
N LYS A 158 7.53 -13.80 9.14
CA LYS A 158 6.90 -14.95 9.80
C LYS A 158 7.82 -15.59 10.84
N GLU A 159 9.09 -15.76 10.52
CA GLU A 159 10.12 -16.20 11.46
C GLU A 159 10.27 -15.23 12.64
N GLY A 160 10.23 -13.92 12.39
CA GLY A 160 10.32 -12.89 13.45
C GLY A 160 9.11 -12.85 14.40
N VAL A 161 7.95 -13.31 13.94
CA VAL A 161 6.68 -13.32 14.70
C VAL A 161 6.19 -14.73 15.03
N TYR A 162 7.06 -15.75 14.94
CA TYR A 162 6.72 -17.18 15.04
C TYR A 162 5.92 -17.58 16.28
N VAL A 163 6.03 -16.78 17.36
CA VAL A 163 5.30 -16.98 18.62
C VAL A 163 3.84 -16.50 18.56
N ASN A 164 3.42 -15.81 17.49
CA ASN A 164 2.07 -15.31 17.31
C ASN A 164 1.36 -16.03 16.14
N PRO A 165 0.49 -17.03 16.43
CA PRO A 165 -0.19 -17.81 15.41
C PRO A 165 -1.10 -16.98 14.49
N GLU A 166 -1.72 -15.91 15.00
CA GLU A 166 -2.63 -15.09 14.19
C GLU A 166 -1.87 -14.33 13.10
N ILE A 167 -0.69 -13.83 13.43
CA ILE A 167 0.18 -13.13 12.47
C ILE A 167 0.75 -14.14 11.47
N ALA A 168 1.20 -15.30 11.91
CA ALA A 168 1.71 -16.33 11.02
C ALA A 168 0.67 -16.75 9.97
N VAL A 169 -0.59 -16.98 10.37
CA VAL A 169 -1.69 -17.30 9.44
C VAL A 169 -1.99 -16.14 8.48
N MET A 170 -1.90 -14.90 8.95
CA MET A 170 -2.07 -13.73 8.09
C MET A 170 -0.96 -13.65 7.03
N ILE A 171 0.29 -13.92 7.41
CA ILE A 171 1.43 -13.91 6.49
C ILE A 171 1.33 -15.04 5.47
N ASP A 172 0.97 -16.26 5.91
CA ASP A 172 0.74 -17.39 5.01
C ASP A 172 -0.32 -17.08 3.95
N ARG A 173 -1.38 -16.37 4.36
CA ARG A 173 -2.40 -15.91 3.42
C ARG A 173 -1.82 -14.90 2.41
N GLN A 174 -1.03 -13.92 2.85
CA GLN A 174 -0.42 -12.95 1.94
C GLN A 174 0.54 -13.62 0.95
N ILE A 175 1.31 -14.61 1.38
CA ILE A 175 2.18 -15.42 0.51
C ILE A 175 1.34 -16.12 -0.57
N HIS A 176 0.23 -16.74 -0.17
CA HIS A 176 -0.68 -17.41 -1.10
C HIS A 176 -1.31 -16.43 -2.10
N GLU A 177 -1.91 -15.34 -1.63
CA GLU A 177 -2.56 -14.29 -2.45
C GLU A 177 -1.57 -13.69 -3.46
N ARG A 178 -0.31 -13.45 -3.05
CA ARG A 178 0.76 -12.96 -3.92
C ARG A 178 1.19 -13.97 -4.97
N THR A 179 1.23 -15.26 -4.62
CA THR A 179 1.53 -16.34 -5.57
C THR A 179 0.45 -16.44 -6.64
N GLU A 180 -0.83 -16.40 -6.23
CA GLU A 180 -1.96 -16.40 -7.16
C GLU A 180 -1.93 -15.17 -8.11
N ALA A 181 -1.59 -13.99 -7.57
CA ALA A 181 -1.45 -12.77 -8.37
C ALA A 181 -0.37 -12.90 -9.46
N VAL A 182 0.81 -13.45 -9.14
CA VAL A 182 1.85 -13.72 -10.16
C VAL A 182 1.35 -14.64 -11.26
N GLU A 183 0.73 -15.75 -10.87
CA GLU A 183 0.23 -16.71 -11.86
C GLU A 183 -0.81 -16.08 -12.79
N GLN A 184 -1.70 -15.25 -12.22
CA GLN A 184 -2.69 -14.52 -13.00
C GLN A 184 -2.02 -13.57 -13.99
N ILE A 185 -1.07 -12.74 -13.55
CA ILE A 185 -0.35 -11.79 -14.41
C ILE A 185 0.43 -12.53 -15.51
N LEU A 186 1.13 -13.62 -15.18
CA LEU A 186 1.82 -14.42 -16.19
C LEU A 186 0.85 -15.00 -17.23
N LYS A 187 -0.32 -15.49 -16.82
CA LYS A 187 -1.37 -15.97 -17.74
C LYS A 187 -1.92 -14.85 -18.61
N GLU A 188 -2.12 -13.64 -18.07
CA GLU A 188 -2.58 -12.47 -18.81
C GLU A 188 -1.61 -12.08 -19.93
N PHE A 189 -0.32 -11.98 -19.62
CA PHE A 189 0.72 -11.52 -20.56
C PHE A 189 1.19 -12.61 -21.54
N ASN A 190 0.98 -13.88 -21.23
CA ASN A 190 1.29 -15.00 -22.13
C ASN A 190 0.15 -15.32 -23.11
N LYS A 191 -0.98 -14.59 -23.08
CA LYS A 191 -2.02 -14.74 -24.10
C LYS A 191 -1.48 -14.25 -25.45
N PRO A 192 -1.44 -15.09 -26.49
CA PRO A 192 -1.06 -14.64 -27.82
C PRO A 192 -2.09 -13.60 -28.28
N ASN A 193 -1.63 -12.36 -28.50
CA ASN A 193 -2.30 -11.22 -29.14
C ASN A 193 -3.83 -11.35 -29.30
N SER A 194 -4.60 -10.69 -28.43
CA SER A 194 -5.86 -10.10 -28.93
C SER A 194 -5.50 -8.91 -29.82
N PRO A 195 -6.23 -8.68 -30.94
CA PRO A 195 -5.72 -7.95 -32.11
C PRO A 195 -5.50 -6.44 -31.85
N PRO A 196 -4.73 -5.75 -32.72
CA PRO A 196 -4.40 -4.32 -32.58
C PRO A 196 -5.60 -3.39 -32.62
#